data_AF-A0A1Y4V589-F1
#
_entry.id   AF-A0A1Y4V589-F1
#
_cell.length_a   1.000
_cell.length_b   1.000
_cell.length_c   1.000
_cell.angle_alpha   90.00
_cell.angle_beta   90.00
_cell.angle_gamma   90.00
#
_symmetry.space_group_name_H-M   'P 1'
#
loop_
_entity.id
_entity.type
_entity.pdbx_description
1 polymer ?
#
loop_
_entity_poly.entity_id
_entity_poly.type
_entity_poly.pdbx_seq_one_letter_code
_entity_poly.pdbx_strand_id
1 'polypeptide(L)'
;MFNYEKRLQYPVNIRRTDAQMAKAIITQFGGPDGETGASLRYLSQRFAMPYREVMGILTDIGMSVTRKLRPFYPHGFCLSDKFPVHIKYIIGEFF
;
A
#
# COMPACT_ATOMS: atom_id res chain seq x y z
N MET A 1 10.55 -2.58 17.06
CA MET A 1 10.32 -3.89 16.43
C MET A 1 8.97 -3.83 15.74
N PHE A 2 8.85 -4.32 14.50
CA PHE A 2 7.55 -4.40 13.82
C PHE A 2 6.86 -5.72 14.17
N ASN A 3 5.58 -5.67 14.51
CA ASN A 3 4.75 -6.86 14.70
C ASN A 3 3.78 -7.00 13.52
N TYR A 4 3.72 -8.20 12.94
CA TYR A 4 2.87 -8.48 11.79
C TYR A 4 1.63 -9.26 12.23
N GLU A 5 0.46 -8.67 12.05
CA GLU A 5 -0.83 -9.33 12.26
C GLU A 5 -1.54 -9.52 10.91
N LYS A 6 -2.00 -10.74 10.59
CA LYS A 6 -2.64 -11.11 9.32
C LYS A 6 -4.10 -10.63 9.21
N ARG A 7 -4.40 -9.43 9.73
CA ARG A 7 -5.72 -8.79 9.66
C ARG A 7 -5.62 -7.45 8.95
N LEU A 8 -6.64 -7.13 8.17
CA LEU A 8 -6.77 -5.82 7.53
C LEU A 8 -7.14 -4.77 8.57
N GLN A 9 -6.71 -3.52 8.36
CA GLN A 9 -7.07 -2.41 9.25
C GLN A 9 -8.55 -2.04 9.13
N TYR A 10 -9.13 -2.26 7.95
CA TYR A 10 -10.55 -2.10 7.66
C TYR A 10 -11.03 -3.26 6.79
N PRO A 11 -12.26 -3.75 7.01
CA PRO A 11 -12.84 -4.78 6.15
C PRO A 11 -13.07 -4.21 4.75
N VAL A 12 -12.57 -4.90 3.72
CA VAL A 12 -12.77 -4.52 2.32
C VAL A 12 -13.71 -5.52 1.66
N ASN A 13 -14.79 -5.02 1.06
CA ASN A 13 -15.79 -5.83 0.35
C ASN A 13 -15.96 -5.33 -1.09
N ILE A 14 -15.49 -6.12 -2.06
CA ILE A 14 -15.55 -5.79 -3.49
C ILE A 14 -16.74 -6.53 -4.11
N ARG A 15 -17.79 -5.80 -4.48
CA ARG A 15 -19.03 -6.36 -5.07
C ARG A 15 -18.99 -6.53 -6.59
N ARG A 16 -18.23 -5.70 -7.31
CA ARG A 16 -18.13 -5.70 -8.78
C ARG A 16 -16.70 -5.40 -9.20
N THR A 17 -16.24 -6.03 -10.27
CA THR A 17 -14.92 -5.79 -10.88
C THR A 17 -14.98 -4.59 -11.83
N ASP A 18 -14.15 -3.57 -11.59
CA ASP A 18 -13.98 -2.41 -12.47
C ASP A 18 -12.48 -2.19 -12.76
N ALA A 19 -12.13 -2.23 -14.04
CA ALA A 19 -10.76 -2.13 -14.53
C ALA A 19 -10.19 -0.71 -14.42
N GLN A 20 -11.00 0.31 -14.64
CA GLN A 20 -10.55 1.70 -14.61
C GLN A 20 -10.28 2.15 -13.19
N MET A 21 -11.16 1.76 -12.26
CA MET A 21 -10.98 2.01 -10.83
C MET A 21 -9.74 1.27 -10.29
N ALA A 22 -9.51 0.02 -10.72
CA ALA A 22 -8.32 -0.73 -10.33
C ALA A 22 -7.01 -0.02 -10.77
N LYS A 23 -6.98 0.55 -11.99
CA LYS A 23 -5.82 1.30 -12.48
C LYS A 23 -5.53 2.54 -11.62
N ALA A 24 -6.56 3.32 -11.28
CA ALA A 24 -6.41 4.50 -10.41
C ALA A 24 -5.95 4.14 -8.98
N ILE A 25 -6.42 3.01 -8.46
CA ILE A 25 -6.02 2.49 -7.14
C ILE A 25 -4.55 2.06 -7.14
N ILE A 26 -4.10 1.37 -8.19
CA ILE A 26 -2.70 0.91 -8.30
C ILE A 26 -1.75 2.11 -8.40
N THR A 27 -2.13 3.17 -9.11
CA THR A 27 -1.32 4.40 -9.15
C THR A 27 -1.19 5.06 -7.78
N GLN A 28 -2.21 4.96 -6.91
CA GLN A 28 -2.11 5.46 -5.53
C GLN A 28 -1.26 4.53 -4.63
N PHE A 29 -1.11 3.26 -5.00
CA PHE A 29 -0.26 2.32 -4.28
C PHE A 29 1.23 2.54 -4.60
N GLY A 30 1.59 2.54 -5.89
CA GLY A 30 2.99 2.49 -6.36
C GLY A 30 3.44 3.69 -7.21
N GLY A 31 2.57 4.68 -7.44
CA GLY A 31 2.93 5.88 -8.19
C GLY A 31 3.88 6.81 -7.44
N PRO A 32 4.38 7.89 -8.10
CA PRO A 32 5.34 8.84 -7.52
C PRO A 32 4.82 9.56 -6.26
N ASP A 33 3.51 9.77 -6.20
CA ASP A 33 2.77 10.30 -5.05
C ASP A 33 1.98 9.21 -4.29
N GLY A 34 2.40 7.96 -4.48
CA GLY A 34 1.77 6.80 -3.90
C GLY A 34 2.00 6.68 -2.40
N GLU A 35 1.06 6.06 -1.71
CA GLU A 35 1.11 5.81 -0.26
C GLU A 35 2.36 4.98 0.12
N THR A 36 2.82 4.06 -0.74
CA THR A 36 4.03 3.27 -0.47
C THR A 36 5.27 4.16 -0.40
N GLY A 37 5.43 5.07 -1.36
CA GLY A 37 6.51 6.04 -1.39
C GLY A 37 6.46 6.98 -0.19
N ALA A 38 5.27 7.44 0.19
CA ALA A 38 5.08 8.25 1.39
C ALA A 38 5.50 7.51 2.67
N SER A 39 5.10 6.24 2.84
CA SER A 39 5.46 5.43 4.02
C SER A 39 6.98 5.27 4.15
N LEU A 40 7.66 5.04 3.04
CA LEU A 40 9.10 4.85 3.01
C LEU A 40 9.85 6.17 3.31
N ARG A 41 9.33 7.31 2.83
CA ARG A 41 9.88 8.64 3.12
C ARG A 41 9.82 8.95 4.63
N TYR A 42 8.70 8.71 5.29
CA TYR A 42 8.59 8.96 6.74
C TYR A 42 9.46 8.01 7.56
N LEU A 43 9.57 6.74 7.14
CA LEU A 43 10.44 5.77 7.78
C LEU A 43 11.93 6.06 7.57
N SER A 44 12.32 6.58 6.41
CA SER A 44 13.73 6.95 6.15
C SER A 44 14.13 8.20 6.92
N GLN A 45 13.24 9.19 7.02
CA GLN A 45 13.46 10.42 7.81
C GLN A 45 13.71 10.13 9.29
N ARG A 46 13.09 9.08 9.84
CA ARG A 46 13.31 8.63 11.21
C ARG A 46 14.79 8.38 11.52
N PHE A 47 15.57 7.83 10.59
CA PHE A 47 16.98 7.48 10.85
C PHE A 47 17.90 8.70 10.95
N ALA A 48 17.52 9.83 10.36
CA ALA A 48 18.30 11.06 10.37
C ALA A 48 17.78 12.10 11.39
N MET A 49 16.67 11.82 12.08
CA MET A 49 16.00 12.80 12.94
C MET A 49 16.67 12.91 14.32
N PRO A 50 17.13 14.11 14.75
CA PRO A 50 17.80 14.29 16.03
C PRO A 50 16.84 14.29 17.24
N TYR A 51 15.56 14.59 17.05
CA TYR A 51 14.56 14.69 18.12
C TYR A 51 13.80 13.37 18.34
N ARG A 52 13.82 12.85 19.57
CA ARG A 52 13.20 11.57 19.93
C ARG A 52 11.67 11.55 19.81
N GLU A 53 11.02 12.65 20.13
CA GLU A 53 9.55 12.77 20.05
C GLU A 53 9.07 12.71 18.59
N VAL A 54 9.77 13.42 17.70
CA VAL A 54 9.49 13.46 16.26
C VAL A 54 9.74 12.09 15.62
N MET A 55 10.75 11.35 16.07
CA MET A 55 10.97 9.97 15.63
C MET A 55 9.79 9.05 15.94
N GLY A 56 9.12 9.24 17.08
CA GLY A 56 7.90 8.50 17.44
C GLY A 56 6.77 8.78 16.44
N ILE A 57 6.49 10.06 16.22
CA ILE A 57 5.44 10.52 15.29
C ILE A 57 5.68 10.01 13.86
N LEU A 58 6.92 10.10 13.36
CA LEU A 58 7.27 9.60 12.03
C LEU A 58 7.10 8.09 11.90
N THR A 59 7.39 7.34 12.98
CA THR A 59 7.18 5.90 13.03
C THR A 59 5.69 5.55 12.98
N ASP A 60 4.85 6.30 13.70
CA ASP A 60 3.40 6.10 13.71
C ASP A 60 2.76 6.40 12.34
N ILE A 61 3.18 7.49 11.69
CA ILE A 61 2.73 7.85 10.35
C ILE A 61 3.15 6.77 9.34
N GLY A 62 4.43 6.38 9.33
CA GLY A 62 4.94 5.35 8.44
C GLY A 62 4.17 4.03 8.58
N MET A 63 3.91 3.60 9.82
CA MET A 63 3.17 2.37 10.12
C MET A 63 1.69 2.42 9.71
N SER A 64 1.04 3.58 9.87
CA SER A 64 -0.35 3.78 9.47
C SER A 64 -0.52 3.60 7.96
N VAL A 65 0.36 4.23 7.18
CA VAL A 65 0.32 4.18 5.71
C VAL A 65 0.63 2.75 5.21
N THR A 66 1.61 2.06 5.78
CA THR A 66 1.90 0.66 5.43
C THR A 66 0.71 -0.28 5.71
N ARG A 67 -0.03 -0.08 6.81
CA ARG A 67 -1.22 -0.91 7.10
C ARG A 67 -2.38 -0.63 6.15
N LYS A 68 -2.53 0.62 5.71
CA LYS A 68 -3.56 1.06 4.75
C LYS A 68 -3.38 0.44 3.35
N LEU A 69 -2.14 0.11 2.99
CA LEU A 69 -1.81 -0.49 1.69
C LEU A 69 -2.09 -2.00 1.60
N ARG A 70 -2.31 -2.68 2.73
CA ARG A 70 -2.53 -4.13 2.78
C ARG A 70 -3.75 -4.70 2.03
N PRO A 71 -4.89 -3.99 1.89
CA PRO A 71 -6.03 -4.52 1.14
C PRO A 71 -5.75 -4.75 -0.34
N PHE A 72 -4.71 -4.14 -0.91
CA PHE A 72 -4.40 -4.24 -2.33
C PHE A 72 -3.48 -5.42 -2.68
N TYR A 73 -2.70 -5.91 -1.72
CA TYR A 73 -1.88 -7.13 -1.86
C TYR A 73 -1.87 -7.97 -0.58
N PRO A 74 -3.01 -8.58 -0.20
CA PRO A 74 -2.99 -9.58 0.86
C PRO A 74 -2.20 -10.80 0.38
N HIS A 75 -1.18 -11.21 1.15
CA HIS A 75 -0.30 -12.36 0.85
C HIS A 75 -1.03 -13.49 0.11
N GLY A 76 -0.73 -13.65 -1.18
CA GLY A 76 -1.17 -14.77 -2.02
C GLY A 76 -2.56 -14.66 -2.65
N PHE A 77 -3.32 -13.58 -2.44
CA PHE A 77 -4.54 -13.31 -3.22
C PHE A 77 -4.29 -12.07 -4.07
N CYS A 78 -3.75 -12.31 -5.26
CA CYS A 78 -3.55 -11.24 -6.21
C CYS A 78 -4.94 -10.77 -6.63
N LEU A 79 -5.20 -9.47 -6.51
CA LEU A 79 -6.37 -8.84 -7.12
C LEU A 79 -6.48 -9.22 -8.62
N SER A 80 -5.36 -9.59 -9.25
CA SER A 80 -5.29 -10.15 -10.60
C SER A 80 -6.11 -11.43 -10.83
N ASP A 81 -6.41 -12.25 -9.81
CA ASP A 81 -7.18 -13.48 -9.97
C ASP A 81 -8.68 -13.23 -10.15
N LYS A 82 -9.15 -12.01 -9.83
CA LYS A 82 -10.51 -11.55 -10.12
C LYS A 82 -10.60 -10.62 -11.34
N PHE A 83 -9.48 -10.28 -11.98
CA PHE A 83 -9.47 -9.41 -13.16
C PHE A 83 -9.31 -10.23 -14.45
N PRO A 84 -10.09 -9.95 -15.51
CA PRO A 84 -9.93 -10.61 -16.81
C PRO A 84 -8.49 -10.47 -17.34
N VAL A 85 -8.01 -11.52 -18.02
CA VAL A 85 -6.62 -11.68 -18.52
C VAL A 85 -6.04 -10.46 -19.24
N HIS A 86 -6.86 -9.66 -19.94
CA HIS A 86 -6.40 -8.42 -20.60
C HIS A 86 -5.88 -7.34 -19.64
N ILE A 87 -6.37 -7.30 -18.40
CA ILE A 87 -5.94 -6.32 -17.39
C ILE A 87 -4.60 -6.74 -16.77
N LYS A 88 -4.29 -8.05 -16.73
CA LYS A 88 -3.00 -8.56 -16.23
C LYS A 88 -1.82 -8.01 -17.04
N TYR A 89 -1.97 -7.89 -18.36
CA TYR A 89 -0.94 -7.33 -19.25
C TYR A 89 -0.72 -5.83 -19.02
N ILE A 90 -1.79 -5.05 -18.77
CA ILE A 90 -1.68 -3.60 -18.52
C ILE A 90 -0.97 -3.31 -17.18
N ILE A 91 -1.13 -4.18 -16.18
CA ILE A 91 -0.47 -4.03 -14.88
C ILE A 91 0.99 -4.52 -14.96
N GLY A 92 1.28 -5.53 -15.77
CA GLY A 92 2.64 -6.07 -15.99
C GLY A 92 3.58 -5.14 -16.75
N GLU A 93 3.07 -4.18 -17.53
CA GLU A 93 3.89 -3.16 -18.21
C GLU A 93 4.21 -1.92 -17.34
N PHE A 94 3.62 -1.81 -16.14
CA PHE A 94 3.83 -0.68 -15.23
C PHE A 94 4.86 -0.97 -14.11
N PHE A 95 5.48 -2.16 -14.11
CA PHE A 95 6.54 -2.59 -13.19
C PHE A 95 7.82 -2.99 -13.94
#